data_AF-A0A496SJS9-F1
#
_entry.id   AF-A0A496SJS9-F1
#
_cell.length_a   1.000
_cell.length_b   1.000
_cell.length_c   1.000
_cell.angle_alpha   90.00
_cell.angle_beta   90.00
_cell.angle_gamma   90.00
#
_symmetry.space_group_name_H-M   'P 1'
#
loop_
_entity.id
_entity.type
_entity.pdbx_description
1 polymer ?
#
loop_
_entity_poly.entity_id
_entity_poly.type
_entity_poly.pdbx_seq_one_letter_code
_entity_poly.pdbx_strand_id
1 'polypeptide(L)'
;MKMPEDNQIGISQAKQSGLKTLWRSLGSIRLTTTLLTVIILACILGTLIPQNARGVSYLHSYGPKLYKLLQLTDIIHLYQSWWFVGLLSLLALNLLTSVLTRISLNPNPLGWNLTRLGATIILVSVIVSTACRENGFVQIYEGEEKGTFFLMDKSGIVHPKPLEFKLRLDDFLIKHYSGDFSSAIKTYKSKVKILDKDEVVMTKTIEVNNPLRYKGYSFYQYDYDHRELRYTVLQVVKDPGVPSVYVGFVLLMLGLTLTFVVVPLTKQAKWHLGLNILASPQEGKQIGKQSLCEYDKCGIR
;
A
#
# COMPACT_ATOMS: atom_id res chain seq x y z
N MET A 1 21.35 -29.77 -43.65
CA MET A 1 20.61 -30.71 -42.78
C MET A 1 19.51 -29.91 -42.08
N LYS A 2 18.29 -29.94 -42.61
CA LYS A 2 17.15 -29.12 -42.12
C LYS A 2 16.42 -29.96 -41.08
N MET A 3 16.39 -29.52 -39.82
CA MET A 3 15.66 -30.20 -38.75
C MET A 3 14.17 -30.29 -39.14
N PRO A 4 13.49 -31.44 -38.93
CA PRO A 4 12.12 -31.66 -39.41
C PRO A 4 11.10 -30.77 -38.67
N GLU A 5 10.17 -30.19 -39.42
CA GLU A 5 9.11 -29.25 -38.96
C GLU A 5 8.21 -29.82 -37.84
N ASP A 6 8.02 -31.13 -37.80
CA ASP A 6 7.17 -31.84 -36.83
C ASP A 6 7.62 -31.61 -35.36
N ASN A 7 8.94 -31.54 -35.14
CA ASN A 7 9.49 -31.31 -33.80
C ASN A 7 9.21 -29.88 -33.29
N GLN A 8 9.06 -28.90 -34.19
CA GLN A 8 8.70 -27.53 -33.81
C GLN A 8 7.22 -27.40 -33.46
N ILE A 9 6.34 -28.16 -34.12
CA ILE A 9 4.90 -28.16 -33.85
C ILE A 9 4.61 -28.76 -32.47
N GLY A 10 5.23 -29.91 -32.12
CA GLY A 10 5.08 -30.55 -30.82
C GLY A 10 5.58 -29.68 -29.64
N ILE A 11 6.74 -29.03 -29.80
CA ILE A 11 7.29 -28.10 -28.78
C ILE A 11 6.36 -26.89 -28.59
N SER A 12 5.79 -26.35 -29.68
CA SER A 12 4.87 -25.20 -29.62
C SER A 12 3.56 -25.54 -28.90
N GLN A 13 2.97 -26.72 -29.14
CA GLN A 13 1.73 -27.15 -28.51
C GLN A 13 1.92 -27.51 -27.03
N ALA A 14 3.03 -28.19 -26.67
CA ALA A 14 3.37 -28.48 -25.28
C ALA A 14 3.58 -27.19 -24.47
N LYS A 15 4.28 -26.19 -25.04
CA LYS A 15 4.47 -24.87 -24.43
C LYS A 15 3.14 -24.12 -24.25
N GLN A 16 2.24 -24.17 -25.24
CA GLN A 16 0.89 -23.58 -25.12
C GLN A 16 0.03 -24.28 -24.06
N SER A 17 0.13 -25.60 -23.92
CA SER A 17 -0.58 -26.39 -22.90
C SER A 17 -0.10 -26.06 -21.48
N GLY A 18 1.22 -26.00 -21.29
CA GLY A 18 1.83 -25.60 -20.02
C GLY A 18 1.45 -24.17 -19.62
N LEU A 19 1.51 -23.22 -20.57
CA LEU A 19 1.17 -21.82 -20.32
C LEU A 19 -0.30 -21.62 -19.93
N LYS A 20 -1.22 -22.32 -20.61
CA LYS A 20 -2.65 -22.32 -20.26
C LYS A 20 -2.91 -22.88 -18.86
N THR A 21 -2.19 -23.93 -18.48
CA THR A 21 -2.29 -24.54 -17.15
C THR A 21 -1.77 -23.60 -16.06
N LEU A 22 -0.62 -22.96 -16.30
CA LEU A 22 -0.05 -21.95 -15.40
C LEU A 22 -1.00 -20.76 -15.23
N TRP A 23 -1.55 -20.22 -16.31
CA TRP A 23 -2.51 -19.11 -16.29
C TRP A 23 -3.77 -19.44 -15.47
N ARG A 24 -4.30 -20.66 -15.63
CA ARG A 24 -5.44 -21.13 -14.82
C ARG A 24 -5.09 -21.26 -13.35
N SER A 25 -3.88 -21.73 -13.02
CA SER A 25 -3.41 -21.82 -11.63
C SER A 25 -3.25 -20.43 -11.01
N LEU A 26 -2.66 -19.49 -11.74
CA LEU A 26 -2.50 -18.09 -11.33
C LEU A 26 -3.85 -17.41 -11.07
N GLY A 27 -4.91 -17.74 -11.79
CA GLY A 27 -6.27 -17.21 -11.56
C GLY A 27 -7.10 -17.94 -10.49
N SER A 28 -6.51 -18.85 -9.72
CA SER A 28 -7.24 -19.69 -8.75
C SER A 28 -7.56 -18.96 -7.45
N ILE A 29 -8.79 -19.15 -6.95
CA ILE A 29 -9.22 -18.62 -5.64
C ILE A 29 -8.48 -19.29 -4.47
N ARG A 30 -8.11 -20.58 -4.62
CA ARG A 30 -7.36 -21.31 -3.60
C ARG A 30 -5.99 -20.67 -3.40
N LEU A 31 -5.33 -20.30 -4.50
CA LEU A 31 -4.05 -19.59 -4.47
C LEU A 31 -4.19 -18.24 -3.76
N THR A 32 -5.23 -17.45 -4.09
CA THR A 32 -5.50 -16.17 -3.43
C THR A 32 -5.61 -16.33 -1.91
N THR A 33 -6.43 -17.26 -1.44
CA THR A 33 -6.62 -17.48 0.00
C THR A 33 -5.34 -17.94 0.69
N THR A 34 -4.57 -18.86 0.07
CA THR A 34 -3.27 -19.29 0.63
C THR A 34 -2.28 -18.14 0.73
N LEU A 35 -2.16 -17.31 -0.31
CA LEU A 35 -1.27 -16.16 -0.32
C LEU A 35 -1.63 -15.14 0.75
N LEU A 36 -2.92 -14.81 0.89
CA LEU A 36 -3.39 -13.90 1.93
C LEU A 36 -3.06 -14.43 3.33
N THR A 37 -3.29 -15.71 3.59
CA THR A 37 -2.95 -16.32 4.89
C THR A 37 -1.45 -16.23 5.17
N VAL A 38 -0.59 -16.56 4.21
CA VAL A 38 0.87 -16.48 4.38
C VAL A 38 1.33 -15.03 4.60
N ILE A 39 0.79 -14.07 3.84
CA ILE A 39 1.12 -12.65 3.99
C ILE A 39 0.68 -12.14 5.37
N ILE A 40 -0.52 -12.50 5.84
CA ILE A 40 -1.01 -12.12 7.16
C ILE A 40 -0.09 -12.67 8.26
N LEU A 41 0.29 -13.94 8.19
CA LEU A 41 1.22 -14.55 9.15
C LEU A 41 2.58 -13.86 9.14
N ALA A 42 3.10 -13.51 7.96
CA ALA A 42 4.32 -12.73 7.84
C ALA A 42 4.19 -11.34 8.48
N CYS A 43 3.08 -10.63 8.24
CA CYS A 43 2.81 -9.33 8.86
C CYS A 43 2.76 -9.43 10.39
N ILE A 44 2.08 -10.45 10.94
CA ILE A 44 2.03 -10.70 12.39
C ILE A 44 3.46 -10.89 12.93
N LEU A 45 4.26 -11.73 12.30
CA LEU A 45 5.65 -11.95 12.70
C LEU A 45 6.47 -10.65 12.65
N GLY A 46 6.28 -9.83 11.61
CA GLY A 46 6.94 -8.53 11.47
C GLY A 46 6.57 -7.53 12.55
N THR A 47 5.34 -7.58 13.07
CA THR A 47 4.94 -6.70 14.19
C THR A 47 5.57 -7.08 15.53
N LEU A 48 6.02 -8.32 15.70
CA LEU A 48 6.68 -8.78 16.93
C LEU A 48 8.12 -8.31 17.06
N ILE A 49 8.76 -7.94 15.95
CA ILE A 49 10.16 -7.53 15.89
C ILE A 49 10.19 -6.05 15.49
N PRO A 50 10.88 -5.17 16.25
CA PRO A 50 11.04 -3.77 15.86
C PRO A 50 11.52 -3.69 14.41
N GLN A 51 10.93 -2.84 13.58
CA GLN A 51 11.28 -2.72 12.16
C GLN A 51 12.22 -1.54 11.93
N ASN A 52 13.23 -1.71 11.07
CA ASN A 52 14.21 -0.67 10.70
C ASN A 52 14.92 0.01 11.90
N ALA A 53 15.07 -0.68 13.04
CA ALA A 53 15.79 -0.14 14.18
C ALA A 53 17.32 -0.20 13.94
N ARG A 54 18.10 0.42 14.83
CA ARG A 54 19.56 0.37 14.73
C ARG A 54 20.07 -1.04 15.02
N GLY A 55 21.11 -1.47 14.29
CA GLY A 55 21.72 -2.81 14.46
C GLY A 55 22.11 -3.14 15.91
N VAL A 56 22.62 -2.15 16.65
CA VAL A 56 23.00 -2.29 18.06
C VAL A 56 21.81 -2.64 18.95
N SER A 57 20.63 -2.11 18.67
CA SER A 57 19.41 -2.41 19.42
C SER A 57 19.04 -3.89 19.31
N TYR A 58 19.14 -4.47 18.12
CA TYR A 58 18.89 -5.90 17.93
C TYR A 58 19.95 -6.78 18.59
N LEU A 59 21.21 -6.38 18.51
CA LEU A 59 22.29 -7.12 19.16
C LEU A 59 22.10 -7.19 20.68
N HIS A 60 21.67 -6.08 21.29
CA HIS A 60 21.37 -6.01 22.72
C HIS A 60 20.12 -6.83 23.10
N SER A 61 19.05 -6.77 22.31
CA SER A 61 17.79 -7.47 22.62
C SER A 61 17.79 -8.98 22.34
N TYR A 62 18.50 -9.42 21.29
CA TYR A 62 18.38 -10.80 20.76
C TYR A 62 19.71 -11.58 20.74
N GLY A 63 20.84 -10.91 20.95
CA GLY A 63 22.17 -11.50 20.89
C GLY A 63 22.67 -11.75 19.46
N PRO A 64 23.98 -12.07 19.29
CA PRO A 64 24.65 -12.09 18.00
C PRO A 64 24.15 -13.18 17.03
N LYS A 65 23.84 -14.38 17.55
CA LYS A 65 23.40 -15.51 16.71
C LYS A 65 22.03 -15.25 16.08
N LEU A 66 21.07 -14.80 16.89
CA LEU A 66 19.72 -14.52 16.40
C LEU A 66 19.70 -13.28 15.52
N TYR A 67 20.45 -12.23 15.86
CA TYR A 67 20.63 -11.06 15.00
C TYR A 67 21.12 -11.43 13.59
N LYS A 68 22.11 -12.33 13.49
CA LYS A 68 22.60 -12.82 12.19
C LYS A 68 21.53 -13.57 11.39
N LEU A 69 20.69 -14.37 12.06
CA LEU A 69 19.57 -15.06 11.40
C LEU A 69 18.49 -14.08 10.91
N LEU A 70 18.17 -13.06 11.72
CA LEU A 70 17.23 -12.01 11.37
C LEU A 70 17.70 -11.18 10.17
N GLN A 71 19.01 -10.93 10.06
CA GLN A 71 19.61 -10.31 8.89
C GLN A 71 19.57 -11.21 7.65
N LEU A 72 19.89 -12.50 7.79
CA LEU A 72 19.87 -13.46 6.67
C LEU A 72 18.47 -13.59 6.05
N THR A 73 17.44 -13.58 6.89
CA THR A 73 16.04 -13.69 6.48
C THR A 73 15.41 -12.36 6.06
N ASP A 74 16.13 -11.25 6.25
CA ASP A 74 15.68 -9.85 6.04
C ASP A 74 14.37 -9.50 6.79
N ILE A 75 14.08 -10.18 7.91
CA ILE A 75 12.89 -9.93 8.75
C ILE A 75 12.95 -8.56 9.44
N ILE A 76 14.15 -8.02 9.64
CA ILE A 76 14.38 -6.67 10.20
C ILE A 76 13.80 -5.57 9.28
N HIS A 77 13.79 -5.83 7.98
CA HIS A 77 13.22 -4.98 6.93
C HIS A 77 12.11 -5.74 6.19
N LEU A 78 11.24 -6.45 6.93
CA LEU A 78 10.27 -7.41 6.37
C LEU A 78 9.52 -6.86 5.15
N TYR A 79 8.95 -5.66 5.26
CA TYR A 79 8.12 -5.05 4.23
C TYR A 79 8.87 -4.68 2.94
N GLN A 80 10.20 -4.70 2.98
CA GLN A 80 11.11 -4.42 1.87
C GLN A 80 11.94 -5.65 1.50
N SER A 81 11.67 -6.79 2.12
CA SER A 81 12.39 -8.04 1.86
C SER A 81 11.95 -8.64 0.53
N TRP A 82 12.90 -9.22 -0.20
CA TRP A 82 12.67 -9.76 -1.53
C TRP A 82 11.57 -10.84 -1.55
N TRP A 83 11.49 -11.67 -0.51
CA TRP A 83 10.50 -12.74 -0.43
C TRP A 83 9.10 -12.21 -0.12
N PHE A 84 8.99 -11.19 0.75
CA PHE A 84 7.69 -10.56 1.04
C PHE A 84 7.17 -9.79 -0.17
N VAL A 85 8.04 -9.05 -0.86
CA VAL A 85 7.71 -8.41 -2.14
C VAL A 85 7.34 -9.46 -3.19
N GLY A 86 8.00 -10.62 -3.20
CA GLY A 86 7.63 -11.76 -4.04
C GLY A 86 6.21 -12.27 -3.77
N LEU A 87 5.81 -12.40 -2.50
CA LEU A 87 4.44 -12.77 -2.12
C LEU A 87 3.41 -11.73 -2.59
N LEU A 88 3.69 -10.43 -2.38
CA LEU A 88 2.82 -9.36 -2.86
C LEU A 88 2.71 -9.34 -4.39
N SER A 89 3.82 -9.58 -5.09
CA SER A 89 3.87 -9.66 -6.55
C SER A 89 3.04 -10.83 -7.07
N LEU A 90 3.15 -11.99 -6.44
CA LEU A 90 2.37 -13.16 -6.81
C LEU A 90 0.86 -12.96 -6.55
N LEU A 91 0.51 -12.28 -5.46
CA LEU A 91 -0.87 -11.88 -5.18
C LEU A 91 -1.38 -10.88 -6.23
N ALA A 92 -0.58 -9.88 -6.59
CA ALA A 92 -0.94 -8.91 -7.61
C ALA A 92 -1.20 -9.57 -8.98
N LEU A 93 -0.33 -10.52 -9.38
CA LEU A 93 -0.49 -11.29 -10.62
C LEU A 93 -1.74 -12.19 -10.58
N ASN A 94 -2.03 -12.80 -9.43
CA ASN A 94 -3.23 -13.61 -9.22
C ASN A 94 -4.51 -12.77 -9.37
N LEU A 95 -4.56 -11.58 -8.74
CA LEU A 95 -5.70 -10.67 -8.87
C LEU A 95 -5.83 -10.10 -10.29
N LEU A 96 -4.72 -9.74 -10.93
CA LEU A 96 -4.72 -9.27 -12.31
C LEU A 96 -5.28 -10.32 -13.27
N THR A 97 -4.85 -11.57 -13.13
CA THR A 97 -5.36 -12.70 -13.93
C THR A 97 -6.88 -12.87 -13.75
N SER A 98 -7.37 -12.71 -12.52
CA SER A 98 -8.80 -12.77 -12.20
C SER A 98 -9.60 -11.64 -12.87
N VAL A 99 -9.05 -10.41 -12.92
CA VAL A 99 -9.67 -9.27 -13.63
C VAL A 99 -9.71 -9.52 -15.13
N LEU A 100 -8.59 -9.94 -15.73
CA LEU A 100 -8.48 -10.15 -17.19
C LEU A 100 -9.39 -11.27 -17.69
N THR A 101 -9.59 -12.33 -16.90
CA THR A 101 -10.40 -13.50 -17.32
C THR A 101 -11.89 -13.34 -17.07
N ARG A 102 -12.31 -12.39 -16.23
CA ARG A 102 -13.71 -12.25 -15.77
C ARG A 102 -14.27 -10.86 -16.01
N ILE A 103 -13.69 -10.11 -16.95
CA ILE A 103 -14.14 -8.76 -17.27
C ILE A 103 -15.57 -8.79 -17.82
N SER A 104 -16.46 -8.06 -17.17
CA SER A 104 -17.85 -7.90 -17.58
C SER A 104 -18.32 -6.52 -17.14
N LEU A 105 -18.98 -5.80 -18.04
CA LEU A 105 -19.49 -4.45 -17.82
C LEU A 105 -20.89 -4.42 -17.18
N ASN A 106 -21.48 -5.59 -16.91
CA ASN A 106 -22.76 -5.68 -16.21
C ASN A 106 -22.58 -5.18 -14.75
N PRO A 107 -23.55 -4.43 -14.18
CA PRO A 107 -23.39 -3.81 -12.86
C PRO A 107 -23.12 -4.81 -11.73
N ASN A 108 -23.65 -6.03 -11.82
CA ASN A 108 -23.43 -7.10 -10.84
C ASN A 108 -21.95 -7.57 -10.79
N PRO A 109 -21.32 -8.02 -11.89
CA PRO A 109 -19.89 -8.37 -11.89
C PRO A 109 -18.95 -7.16 -11.90
N LEU A 110 -19.40 -5.99 -12.36
CA LEU A 110 -18.58 -4.78 -12.47
C LEU A 110 -18.04 -4.35 -11.10
N GLY A 111 -18.87 -4.38 -10.05
CA GLY A 111 -18.44 -4.03 -8.70
C GLY A 111 -17.26 -4.89 -8.21
N TRP A 112 -17.35 -6.21 -8.38
CA TRP A 112 -16.27 -7.13 -8.02
C TRP A 112 -15.00 -6.92 -8.85
N ASN A 113 -15.15 -6.63 -10.14
CA ASN A 113 -14.01 -6.37 -11.02
C ASN A 113 -13.30 -5.05 -10.65
N LEU A 114 -14.04 -4.00 -10.30
CA LEU A 114 -13.48 -2.74 -9.80
C LEU A 114 -12.72 -2.93 -8.49
N THR A 115 -13.29 -3.68 -7.54
CA THR A 115 -12.61 -3.98 -6.27
C THR A 115 -11.28 -4.71 -6.48
N ARG A 116 -11.27 -5.73 -7.35
CA ARG A 116 -10.04 -6.48 -7.69
C ARG A 116 -9.02 -5.64 -8.44
N LEU A 117 -9.47 -4.79 -9.37
CA LEU A 117 -8.62 -3.87 -10.10
C LEU A 117 -7.98 -2.86 -9.15
N GLY A 118 -8.77 -2.27 -8.25
CA GLY A 118 -8.28 -1.37 -7.21
C GLY A 118 -7.24 -2.03 -6.31
N ALA A 119 -7.51 -3.25 -5.82
CA ALA A 119 -6.56 -4.02 -5.03
C ALA A 119 -5.26 -4.34 -5.80
N THR A 120 -5.37 -4.73 -7.07
CA THR A 120 -4.21 -4.97 -7.94
C THR A 120 -3.36 -3.70 -8.09
N ILE A 121 -3.99 -2.55 -8.35
CA ILE A 121 -3.31 -1.26 -8.47
C ILE A 121 -2.59 -0.92 -7.16
N ILE A 122 -3.23 -1.11 -6.00
CA ILE A 122 -2.59 -0.87 -4.69
C ILE A 122 -1.34 -1.75 -4.54
N LEU A 123 -1.43 -3.05 -4.81
CA LEU A 123 -0.28 -3.96 -4.68
C LEU A 123 0.86 -3.59 -5.63
N VAL A 124 0.56 -3.31 -6.90
CA VAL A 124 1.56 -2.86 -7.88
C VAL A 124 2.19 -1.53 -7.44
N SER A 125 1.39 -0.61 -6.93
CA SER A 125 1.86 0.69 -6.44
C SER A 125 2.82 0.53 -5.25
N VAL A 126 2.52 -0.39 -4.33
CA VAL A 126 3.43 -0.72 -3.21
C VAL A 126 4.74 -1.32 -3.71
N ILE A 127 4.72 -2.18 -4.74
CA ILE A 127 5.94 -2.73 -5.34
C ILE A 127 6.78 -1.60 -5.97
N VAL A 128 6.15 -0.67 -6.68
CA VAL A 128 6.81 0.53 -7.23
C VAL A 128 7.37 1.42 -6.12
N SER A 129 6.62 1.65 -5.04
CA SER A 129 7.11 2.36 -3.86
C SER A 129 8.34 1.68 -3.27
N THR A 130 8.34 0.36 -3.09
CA THR A 130 9.51 -0.36 -2.56
C THR A 130 10.73 -0.27 -3.49
N ALA A 131 10.53 -0.25 -4.81
CA ALA A 131 11.62 -0.18 -5.78
C ALA A 131 12.17 1.25 -6.01
N CYS A 132 11.32 2.26 -5.94
CA CYS A 132 11.64 3.61 -6.40
C CYS A 132 11.55 4.69 -5.31
N ARG A 133 11.15 4.36 -4.08
CA ARG A 133 11.04 5.33 -2.98
C ARG A 133 12.42 5.80 -2.55
N GLU A 134 12.54 7.11 -2.44
CA GLU A 134 13.67 7.79 -1.81
C GLU A 134 13.23 8.21 -0.40
N ASN A 135 14.01 7.85 0.61
CA ASN A 135 13.76 8.22 2.00
C ASN A 135 15.08 8.60 2.67
N GLY A 136 15.13 9.79 3.25
CA GLY A 136 16.32 10.32 3.87
C GLY A 136 16.03 11.52 4.76
N PHE A 137 17.09 12.20 5.17
CA PHE A 137 17.01 13.34 6.07
C PHE A 137 17.85 14.50 5.56
N VAL A 138 17.44 15.71 5.91
CA VAL A 138 18.23 16.93 5.73
C VAL A 138 18.23 17.69 7.03
N GLN A 139 19.42 18.08 7.49
CA GLN A 139 19.61 18.97 8.62
C GLN A 139 19.95 20.36 8.07
N ILE A 140 19.21 21.38 8.50
CA ILE A 140 19.35 22.75 8.02
C ILE A 140 19.40 23.68 9.24
N TYR A 141 20.46 24.48 9.33
CA TYR A 141 20.59 25.55 10.32
C TYR A 141 19.81 26.78 9.90
N GLU A 142 19.38 27.58 10.87
CA GLU A 142 18.69 28.84 10.58
C GLU A 142 19.60 29.78 9.75
N GLY A 143 19.07 30.30 8.65
CA GLY A 143 19.80 31.08 7.65
C GLY A 143 20.61 30.25 6.65
N GLU A 144 20.77 28.94 6.83
CA GLU A 144 21.54 28.07 5.94
C GLU A 144 20.72 27.65 4.71
N GLU A 145 21.42 27.53 3.57
CA GLU A 145 20.88 26.96 2.34
C GLU A 145 21.47 25.55 2.09
N LYS A 146 20.61 24.55 1.93
CA LYS A 146 20.98 23.15 1.65
C LYS A 146 20.40 22.67 0.32
N GLY A 147 21.26 22.24 -0.59
CA GLY A 147 20.89 21.61 -1.87
C GLY A 147 21.09 20.09 -1.90
N THR A 148 21.35 19.46 -0.76
CA THR A 148 21.61 18.02 -0.65
C THR A 148 20.86 17.44 0.54
N PHE A 149 20.44 16.18 0.42
CA PHE A 149 19.90 15.40 1.51
C PHE A 149 20.61 14.05 1.61
N PHE A 150 20.38 13.35 2.69
CA PHE A 150 21.11 12.16 3.06
C PHE A 150 20.17 10.96 3.06
N LEU A 151 20.33 10.06 2.08
CA LEU A 151 19.60 8.80 2.03
C LEU A 151 20.07 7.88 3.14
N MET A 152 19.13 7.19 3.77
CA MET A 152 19.43 6.16 4.77
C MET A 152 19.28 4.78 4.12
N ASP A 153 20.40 4.08 3.93
CA ASP A 153 20.37 2.70 3.45
C ASP A 153 19.98 1.71 4.57
N LYS A 154 19.53 0.51 4.20
CA LYS A 154 19.23 -0.61 5.11
C LYS A 154 20.43 -0.99 5.99
N SER A 155 21.65 -0.75 5.52
CA SER A 155 22.88 -0.97 6.31
C SER A 155 23.19 0.16 7.30
N GLY A 156 22.39 1.23 7.32
CA GLY A 156 22.64 2.42 8.13
C GLY A 156 23.71 3.35 7.55
N ILE A 157 24.22 3.03 6.35
CA ILE A 157 25.14 3.88 5.61
C ILE A 157 24.35 5.05 5.02
N VAL A 158 24.93 6.23 5.13
CA VAL A 158 24.31 7.47 4.71
C VAL A 158 24.93 7.94 3.39
N HIS A 159 24.11 8.08 2.35
CA HIS A 159 24.58 8.51 1.03
C HIS A 159 24.06 9.92 0.70
N PRO A 160 24.93 10.90 0.37
CA PRO A 160 24.48 12.21 -0.06
C PRO A 160 23.81 12.12 -1.43
N LYS A 161 22.67 12.79 -1.57
CA LYS A 161 21.93 12.92 -2.83
C LYS A 161 21.61 14.40 -3.09
N PRO A 162 21.97 14.95 -4.26
CA PRO A 162 21.65 16.32 -4.60
C PRO A 162 20.16 16.49 -4.88
N LEU A 163 19.65 17.66 -4.54
CA LEU A 163 18.35 18.17 -4.93
C LEU A 163 18.53 19.10 -6.14
N GLU A 164 17.51 19.18 -6.99
CA GLU A 164 17.45 20.12 -8.11
C GLU A 164 17.11 21.56 -7.67
N PHE A 165 17.01 21.79 -6.37
CA PHE A 165 16.64 23.05 -5.72
C PHE A 165 17.31 23.11 -4.35
N LYS A 166 17.43 24.31 -3.76
CA LYS A 166 17.93 24.51 -2.41
C LYS A 166 16.78 24.75 -1.44
N LEU A 167 16.95 24.26 -0.23
CA LEU A 167 16.11 24.54 0.93
C LEU A 167 16.80 25.58 1.79
N ARG A 168 16.06 26.59 2.26
CA ARG A 168 16.56 27.54 3.25
C ARG A 168 15.66 27.55 4.47
N LEU A 169 16.23 27.42 5.66
CA LEU A 169 15.49 27.61 6.90
C LEU A 169 15.53 29.10 7.25
N ASP A 170 14.38 29.76 7.19
CA ASP A 170 14.28 31.19 7.49
C ASP A 170 14.07 31.45 8.98
N ASP A 171 13.27 30.60 9.63
CA ASP A 171 12.84 30.78 11.02
C ASP A 171 12.44 29.42 11.61
N PHE A 172 12.79 29.20 12.88
CA PHE A 172 12.43 28.01 13.64
C PHE A 172 11.67 28.39 14.92
N LEU A 173 10.36 28.15 14.92
CA LEU A 173 9.45 28.59 15.97
C LEU A 173 9.11 27.43 16.91
N ILE A 174 9.45 27.55 18.20
CA ILE A 174 9.01 26.62 19.25
C ILE A 174 8.01 27.31 20.17
N LYS A 175 6.90 26.63 20.46
CA LYS A 175 5.94 27.03 21.49
C LYS A 175 5.96 26.02 22.62
N HIS A 176 6.11 26.51 23.83
CA HIS A 176 5.98 25.71 25.05
C HIS A 176 4.54 25.72 25.59
N TYR A 177 4.23 24.80 26.50
CA TYR A 177 3.02 24.90 27.31
C TYR A 177 3.10 26.09 28.28
N SER A 178 1.97 26.49 28.84
CA SER A 178 1.90 27.58 29.83
C SER A 178 1.73 26.98 31.24
N GLY A 179 2.10 27.72 32.28
CA GLY A 179 2.00 27.28 33.68
C GLY A 179 3.12 26.33 34.09
N ASP A 180 2.82 25.38 34.99
CA ASP A 180 3.78 24.45 35.60
C ASP A 180 4.51 23.53 34.59
N PHE A 181 4.01 23.47 33.35
CA PHE A 181 4.58 22.69 32.25
C PHE A 181 5.32 23.54 31.22
N SER A 182 5.79 24.74 31.59
CA SER A 182 6.49 25.65 30.64
C SER A 182 7.77 25.08 30.03
N SER A 183 8.35 24.05 30.63
CA SER A 183 9.48 23.31 30.05
C SER A 183 9.06 22.33 28.93
N ALA A 184 7.79 21.93 28.88
CA ALA A 184 7.27 21.00 27.88
C ALA A 184 6.99 21.71 26.55
N ILE A 185 7.41 21.08 25.45
CA ILE A 185 7.22 21.62 24.09
C ILE A 185 5.81 21.27 23.61
N LYS A 186 5.04 22.30 23.25
CA LYS A 186 3.68 22.19 22.70
C LYS A 186 3.70 21.96 21.20
N THR A 187 4.55 22.70 20.48
CA THR A 187 4.71 22.54 19.03
C THR A 187 6.00 23.21 18.57
N TYR A 188 6.54 22.74 17.46
CA TYR A 188 7.66 23.37 16.77
C TYR A 188 7.35 23.45 15.27
N LYS A 189 7.78 24.52 14.62
CA LYS A 189 7.49 24.82 13.22
C LYS A 189 8.74 25.32 12.52
N SER A 190 8.98 24.84 11.30
CA SER A 190 10.11 25.25 10.47
C SER A 190 9.61 26.06 9.28
N LYS A 191 9.94 27.35 9.20
CA LYS A 191 9.63 28.19 8.03
C LYS A 191 10.69 27.98 6.97
N VAL A 192 10.34 27.26 5.91
CA VAL A 192 11.28 26.84 4.88
C VAL A 192 10.95 27.51 3.55
N LYS A 193 11.99 27.99 2.88
CA LYS A 193 11.95 28.48 1.50
C LYS A 193 12.55 27.46 0.55
N ILE A 194 11.95 27.37 -0.63
CA ILE A 194 12.52 26.66 -1.78
C ILE A 194 13.13 27.71 -2.71
N LEU A 195 14.40 27.52 -3.01
CA LEU A 195 15.13 28.30 -3.99
C LEU A 195 15.39 27.42 -5.22
N ASP A 196 14.80 27.79 -6.36
CA ASP A 196 14.99 27.11 -7.63
C ASP A 196 15.67 28.10 -8.58
N LYS A 197 16.85 27.76 -9.12
CA LYS A 197 17.71 28.69 -9.86
C LYS A 197 17.99 30.01 -9.11
N ASP A 198 18.19 29.90 -7.79
CA ASP A 198 18.44 31.01 -6.86
C ASP A 198 17.28 32.02 -6.68
N GLU A 199 16.09 31.73 -7.23
CA GLU A 199 14.86 32.48 -6.96
C GLU A 199 13.99 31.78 -5.91
N VAL A 200 13.39 32.55 -5.00
CA VAL A 200 12.45 32.02 -4.02
C VAL A 200 11.12 31.69 -4.71
N VAL A 201 10.90 30.41 -5.01
CA VAL A 201 9.69 29.94 -5.69
C VAL A 201 8.57 29.55 -4.72
N MET A 202 8.90 29.27 -3.46
CA MET A 202 7.92 28.88 -2.45
C MET A 202 8.44 29.22 -1.06
N THR A 203 7.54 29.70 -0.20
CA THR A 203 7.75 29.76 1.26
C THR A 203 6.64 28.97 1.93
N LYS A 204 6.98 28.02 2.79
CA LYS A 204 5.99 27.26 3.55
C LYS A 204 6.50 26.95 4.96
N THR A 205 5.60 27.08 5.93
CA THR A 205 5.83 26.62 7.29
C THR A 205 5.49 25.13 7.38
N ILE A 206 6.48 24.32 7.72
CA ILE A 206 6.34 22.90 8.01
C ILE A 206 5.95 22.75 9.47
N GLU A 207 4.95 21.91 9.72
CA GLU A 207 4.47 21.54 11.05
C GLU A 207 3.96 20.10 11.02
N VAL A 208 3.65 19.54 12.19
CA VAL A 208 3.14 18.16 12.31
C VAL A 208 1.91 17.98 11.41
N ASN A 209 1.92 16.92 10.60
CA ASN A 209 0.88 16.59 9.60
C ASN A 209 0.70 17.59 8.44
N ASN A 210 1.48 18.67 8.35
CA ASN A 210 1.42 19.64 7.26
C ASN A 210 2.80 19.78 6.59
N PRO A 211 3.19 18.81 5.75
CA PRO A 211 4.50 18.78 5.11
C PRO A 211 4.63 19.79 3.97
N LEU A 212 5.85 20.24 3.68
CA LEU A 212 6.15 20.96 2.43
C LEU A 212 6.28 19.96 1.28
N ARG A 213 5.64 20.23 0.14
CA ARG A 213 5.72 19.37 -1.05
C ARG A 213 6.16 20.18 -2.26
N TYR A 214 7.21 19.73 -2.95
CA TYR A 214 7.75 20.39 -4.14
C TYR A 214 8.47 19.39 -5.06
N LYS A 215 8.23 19.45 -6.38
CA LYS A 215 8.82 18.54 -7.40
C LYS A 215 8.79 17.04 -7.03
N GLY A 216 7.70 16.58 -6.42
CA GLY A 216 7.51 15.19 -5.98
C GLY A 216 8.19 14.83 -4.65
N TYR A 217 8.99 15.72 -4.07
CA TYR A 217 9.52 15.59 -2.73
C TYR A 217 8.51 16.07 -1.69
N SER A 218 8.47 15.38 -0.55
CA SER A 218 7.73 15.74 0.65
C SER A 218 8.71 15.88 1.81
N PHE A 219 8.64 17.02 2.50
CA PHE A 219 9.48 17.36 3.63
C PHE A 219 8.62 17.35 4.89
N TYR A 220 8.88 16.40 5.77
CA TYR A 220 8.18 16.22 7.03
C TYR A 220 9.05 16.69 8.18
N GLN A 221 8.39 17.25 9.19
CA GLN A 221 9.02 17.52 10.46
C GLN A 221 9.48 16.20 11.09
N TYR A 222 10.77 16.06 11.40
CA TYR A 222 11.33 14.82 11.95
C TYR A 222 11.97 15.02 13.33
N ASP A 223 12.96 15.90 13.42
CA ASP A 223 13.68 16.20 14.67
C ASP A 223 14.17 17.65 14.66
N TYR A 224 14.79 18.09 15.74
CA TYR A 224 15.36 19.43 15.88
C TYR A 224 16.46 19.44 16.92
N ASP A 225 17.17 20.57 17.00
CA ASP A 225 18.16 20.80 18.02
C ASP A 225 17.50 21.00 19.39
N HIS A 226 17.56 20.00 20.28
CA HIS A 226 17.00 20.07 21.63
C HIS A 226 17.81 20.96 22.59
N ARG A 227 19.00 21.42 22.18
CA ARG A 227 19.91 22.18 23.04
C ARG A 227 19.91 23.66 22.69
N GLU A 228 20.34 23.99 21.48
CA GLU A 228 20.53 25.38 21.05
C GLU A 228 19.38 25.89 20.17
N LEU A 229 18.45 25.00 19.78
CA LEU A 229 17.31 25.31 18.90
C LEU A 229 17.73 25.95 17.55
N ARG A 230 18.94 25.65 17.05
CA ARG A 230 19.52 26.32 15.88
C ARG A 230 19.28 25.64 14.55
N TYR A 231 18.83 24.37 14.58
CA TYR A 231 18.58 23.61 13.37
C TYR A 231 17.34 22.75 13.47
N THR A 232 16.83 22.41 12.30
CA THR A 232 15.75 21.44 12.14
C THR A 232 16.24 20.27 11.30
N VAL A 233 15.75 19.08 11.62
CA VAL A 233 15.91 17.89 10.79
C VAL A 233 14.57 17.61 10.12
N LEU A 234 14.58 17.63 8.79
CA LEU A 234 13.43 17.30 7.96
C LEU A 234 13.65 15.93 7.34
N GLN A 235 12.63 15.08 7.40
CA GLN A 235 12.60 13.86 6.61
C GLN A 235 12.22 14.21 5.17
N VAL A 236 13.04 13.75 4.22
CA VAL A 236 12.86 13.94 2.78
C VAL A 236 12.35 12.63 2.18
N VAL A 237 11.16 12.66 1.58
CA VAL A 237 10.54 11.49 0.94
C VAL A 237 10.12 11.82 -0.48
N LYS A 238 10.51 10.98 -1.44
CA LYS A 238 9.96 10.99 -2.81
C LYS A 238 9.47 9.59 -3.13
N ASP A 239 8.16 9.44 -3.30
CA ASP A 239 7.53 8.15 -3.52
C ASP A 239 6.57 8.20 -4.73
N PRO A 240 6.96 7.66 -5.89
CA PRO A 240 6.14 7.69 -7.10
C PRO A 240 4.95 6.71 -7.05
N GLY A 241 4.93 5.75 -6.12
CA GLY A 241 3.83 4.79 -6.01
C GLY A 241 2.62 5.35 -5.26
N VAL A 242 2.83 6.32 -4.36
CA VAL A 242 1.75 6.90 -3.51
C VAL A 242 0.56 7.44 -4.30
N PRO A 243 0.72 8.22 -5.39
CA PRO A 243 -0.43 8.67 -6.18
C PRO A 243 -1.29 7.52 -6.72
N SER A 244 -0.64 6.46 -7.19
CA SER A 244 -1.31 5.26 -7.71
C SER A 244 -2.02 4.45 -6.63
N VAL A 245 -1.50 4.44 -5.38
CA VAL A 245 -2.21 3.87 -4.22
C VAL A 245 -3.57 4.55 -4.04
N TYR A 246 -3.62 5.89 -4.10
CA TYR A 246 -4.89 6.62 -3.94
C TYR A 246 -5.89 6.32 -5.06
N VAL A 247 -5.43 6.19 -6.31
CA VAL A 247 -6.29 5.77 -7.44
C VAL A 247 -6.85 4.37 -7.19
N GLY A 248 -6.01 3.43 -6.77
CA GLY A 248 -6.42 2.08 -6.43
C GLY A 248 -7.42 2.05 -5.28
N PHE A 249 -7.23 2.87 -4.25
CA PHE A 249 -8.15 3.01 -3.13
C PHE A 249 -9.51 3.55 -3.56
N VAL A 250 -9.55 4.60 -4.39
CA VAL A 250 -10.81 5.14 -4.94
C VAL A 250 -11.56 4.07 -5.74
N LEU A 251 -10.88 3.35 -6.64
CA LEU A 251 -11.48 2.28 -7.42
C LEU A 251 -12.01 1.13 -6.54
N LEU A 252 -11.26 0.77 -5.51
CA LEU A 252 -11.67 -0.24 -4.53
C LEU A 252 -12.94 0.19 -3.80
N MET A 253 -12.99 1.43 -3.31
CA MET A 253 -14.15 1.99 -2.62
C MET A 253 -15.37 2.03 -3.54
N LEU A 254 -15.23 2.51 -4.77
CA LEU A 254 -16.30 2.51 -5.78
C LEU A 254 -16.82 1.10 -6.07
N GLY A 255 -15.93 0.12 -6.22
CA GLY A 255 -16.29 -1.27 -6.44
C GLY A 255 -17.09 -1.87 -5.28
N LEU A 256 -16.69 -1.58 -4.04
CA LEU A 256 -17.43 -1.99 -2.85
C LEU A 256 -18.80 -1.31 -2.77
N THR A 257 -18.89 0.00 -3.00
CA THR A 257 -20.17 0.73 -3.00
C THR A 257 -21.11 0.20 -4.07
N LEU A 258 -20.63 -0.06 -5.29
CA LEU A 258 -21.43 -0.65 -6.35
C LEU A 258 -21.98 -2.03 -5.94
N THR A 259 -21.12 -2.87 -5.36
CA THR A 259 -21.46 -4.25 -4.99
C THR A 259 -22.43 -4.33 -3.82
N PHE A 260 -22.19 -3.57 -2.75
CA PHE A 260 -22.91 -3.71 -1.49
C PHE A 260 -24.03 -2.70 -1.28
N VAL A 261 -24.05 -1.60 -2.03
CA VAL A 261 -25.07 -0.55 -1.88
C VAL A 261 -25.93 -0.48 -3.14
N VAL A 262 -25.34 -0.20 -4.30
CA VAL A 262 -26.10 0.08 -5.52
C VAL A 262 -26.81 -1.17 -6.07
N VAL A 263 -26.13 -2.30 -6.19
CA VAL A 263 -26.74 -3.54 -6.70
C VAL A 263 -27.91 -4.02 -5.82
N PRO A 264 -27.80 -4.08 -4.48
CA PRO A 264 -28.93 -4.42 -3.62
C PRO A 264 -30.10 -3.42 -3.72
N LEU A 265 -29.83 -2.12 -3.72
CA LEU A 265 -30.88 -1.08 -3.80
C LEU A 265 -31.63 -1.13 -5.13
N THR A 266 -30.93 -1.33 -6.24
CA THR A 266 -31.57 -1.45 -7.56
C THR A 266 -32.45 -2.70 -7.66
N LYS A 267 -32.02 -3.82 -7.05
CA LYS A 267 -32.85 -5.04 -6.93
C LYS A 267 -34.08 -4.78 -6.05
N GLN A 268 -33.92 -4.11 -4.91
CA GLN A 268 -35.01 -3.77 -4.01
C GLN A 268 -36.02 -2.80 -4.64
N ALA A 269 -35.56 -1.78 -5.34
CA ALA A 269 -36.42 -0.83 -6.05
C ALA A 269 -37.25 -1.52 -7.16
N LYS A 270 -36.61 -2.39 -7.96
CA LYS A 270 -37.31 -3.20 -8.98
C LYS A 270 -38.36 -4.13 -8.38
N TRP A 271 -38.08 -4.69 -7.19
CA TRP A 271 -39.05 -5.49 -6.44
C TRP A 271 -40.29 -4.67 -6.05
N HIS A 272 -40.10 -3.49 -5.43
CA HIS A 272 -41.23 -2.64 -5.02
C HIS A 272 -42.03 -2.06 -6.19
N LEU A 273 -41.39 -1.77 -7.31
CA LEU A 273 -42.05 -1.26 -8.53
C LEU A 273 -42.77 -2.35 -9.34
N GLY A 274 -42.75 -3.61 -8.90
CA GLY A 274 -43.39 -4.73 -9.63
C GLY A 274 -42.76 -5.02 -11.00
N LEU A 275 -41.56 -4.50 -11.27
CA LEU A 275 -40.87 -4.59 -12.57
C LEU A 275 -40.16 -5.94 -12.79
N ASN A 276 -40.30 -6.90 -11.88
CA ASN A 276 -39.62 -8.21 -11.92
C ASN A 276 -40.44 -9.34 -12.59
N ILE A 277 -41.56 -9.03 -13.27
CA ILE A 277 -42.47 -10.03 -13.86
C ILE A 277 -41.84 -10.84 -15.04
N LEU A 278 -40.61 -10.54 -15.47
CA LEU A 278 -39.91 -11.29 -16.53
C LEU A 278 -38.68 -12.09 -16.04
N ALA A 279 -38.53 -12.32 -14.74
CA ALA A 279 -37.47 -13.22 -14.23
C ALA A 279 -37.96 -14.69 -14.24
N SER A 280 -37.28 -15.53 -15.02
CA SER A 280 -37.59 -16.95 -15.26
C SER A 280 -37.79 -17.80 -13.99
N PRO A 281 -38.66 -18.84 -14.04
CA PRO A 281 -39.20 -19.55 -12.87
C PRO A 281 -38.26 -20.62 -12.28
N GLN A 282 -37.05 -20.25 -11.84
CA GLN A 282 -36.13 -21.21 -11.18
C GLN A 282 -35.69 -20.81 -9.76
N GLU A 283 -35.83 -19.55 -9.32
CA GLU A 283 -35.43 -19.15 -7.96
C GLU A 283 -36.54 -19.33 -6.89
N GLY A 284 -37.79 -19.57 -7.28
CA GLY A 284 -38.92 -19.72 -6.34
C GLY A 284 -39.08 -21.09 -5.68
N LYS A 285 -38.31 -22.11 -6.08
CA LYS A 285 -38.58 -23.51 -5.69
C LYS A 285 -37.97 -23.95 -4.35
N GLN A 286 -37.09 -23.14 -3.73
CA GLN A 286 -36.51 -23.47 -2.42
C GLN A 286 -37.16 -22.74 -1.24
N ILE A 287 -37.84 -21.61 -1.45
CA ILE A 287 -38.41 -20.84 -0.33
C ILE A 287 -39.80 -21.37 0.09
N GLY A 288 -40.56 -21.98 -0.82
CA GLY A 288 -41.92 -22.48 -0.54
C GLY A 288 -42.03 -23.82 0.19
N LYS A 289 -40.92 -24.52 0.49
CA LYS A 289 -40.96 -25.82 1.19
C LYS A 289 -40.66 -25.76 2.69
N GLN A 290 -40.13 -24.65 3.20
CA GLN A 290 -39.80 -24.53 4.63
C GLN A 290 -40.92 -23.87 5.47
N SER A 291 -41.88 -23.18 4.86
CA SER A 291 -42.95 -22.48 5.60
C SER A 291 -44.25 -23.28 5.80
N LEU A 292 -44.31 -24.55 5.33
CA LEU A 292 -45.54 -25.36 5.37
C LEU A 292 -45.47 -26.59 6.29
N CYS A 293 -44.34 -26.84 6.97
CA CYS A 293 -44.20 -27.97 7.91
C CYS A 293 -44.37 -27.62 9.39
N GLU A 294 -44.65 -26.36 9.75
CA GLU A 294 -44.70 -25.92 11.15
C GLU A 294 -46.12 -25.59 11.66
N TYR A 295 -47.15 -25.71 10.80
CA TYR A 295 -48.54 -25.40 11.18
C TYR A 295 -49.44 -26.62 11.45
N ASP A 296 -48.97 -27.85 11.28
CA ASP A 296 -49.81 -29.05 11.36
C ASP A 296 -49.61 -29.89 12.65
N LYS A 297 -49.02 -29.31 13.70
CA LYS A 297 -48.78 -29.99 15.00
C LYS A 297 -49.47 -29.34 16.21
N CYS A 298 -50.55 -28.60 16.01
CA CYS A 298 -51.42 -28.16 17.10
C CYS A 298 -52.84 -28.70 16.88
N GLY A 299 -52.98 -30.03 16.96
CA GLY A 299 -54.26 -30.71 17.01
C GLY A 299 -54.72 -30.87 18.45
N ILE A 300 -55.65 -30.02 18.88
CA ILE A 300 -56.48 -30.22 20.06
C ILE A 300 -57.44 -31.37 19.74
N ARG A 301 -57.27 -32.51 20.42
CA ARG A 301 -58.31 -33.39 20.96
C ARG A 301 -57.70 -34.50 21.79
#